data_AF-V4LU75-F1
#
_entry.id   AF-V4LU75-F1
#
_cell.length_a   1.000
_cell.length_b   1.000
_cell.length_c   1.000
_cell.angle_alpha   90.00
_cell.angle_beta   90.00
_cell.angle_gamma   90.00
#
_symmetry.space_group_name_H-M   'P 1'
#
loop_
_entity.id
_entity.type
_entity.pdbx_description
1 polymer ?
#
loop_
_entity_poly.entity_id
_entity_poly.type
_entity_poly.pdbx_seq_one_letter_code
_entity_poly.pdbx_strand_id
1 'polypeptide(L)'
;MAEAVTRWAYLETNLGTRVAIFFHYGEPIPDFKERLCMKHQQIFPQFGEISICGFKIKRDGRFYLVPDDNFLDFAKASEHIHKDWFLHVDVLSDKMKKERKQKQRHKQNKLFKNQNSSLPDTVFFVIMFSRTFL
;
A
#
# COMPACT_ATOMS: atom_id res chain seq x y z
N MET A 1 13.30 27.41 -24.66
CA MET A 1 12.34 26.32 -24.43
C MET A 1 13.13 25.19 -23.79
N ALA A 2 13.05 25.00 -22.47
CA ALA A 2 13.71 23.85 -21.84
C ALA A 2 12.95 22.59 -22.27
N GLU A 3 13.61 21.68 -22.97
CA GLU A 3 13.04 20.37 -23.29
C GLU A 3 12.71 19.68 -21.97
N ALA A 4 11.45 19.30 -21.76
CA ALA A 4 11.05 18.52 -20.61
C ALA A 4 11.66 17.11 -20.78
N VAL A 5 12.86 16.93 -20.25
CA VAL A 5 13.55 15.65 -20.33
C VAL A 5 12.65 14.61 -19.64
N THR A 6 12.31 13.56 -20.39
CA THR A 6 11.34 12.54 -20.01
C THR A 6 12.04 11.19 -20.00
N ARG A 7 11.83 10.40 -18.94
CA ARG A 7 12.52 9.12 -18.75
C ARG A 7 11.57 8.00 -18.40
N TRP A 8 11.89 6.80 -18.85
CA TRP A 8 11.16 5.57 -18.52
C TRP A 8 11.61 5.05 -17.16
N ALA A 9 10.63 4.61 -16.36
CA ALA A 9 10.83 3.86 -15.14
C ALA A 9 10.06 2.54 -15.23
N TYR A 10 10.68 1.46 -14.76
CA TYR A 10 10.07 0.14 -14.64
C TYR A 10 9.65 -0.07 -13.19
N LEU A 11 8.35 -0.18 -12.95
CA LEU A 11 7.77 -0.23 -11.62
C LEU A 11 7.23 -1.61 -11.32
N GLU A 12 7.51 -2.13 -10.13
CA GLU A 12 6.92 -3.34 -9.59
C GLU A 12 6.23 -3.02 -8.26
N THR A 13 4.94 -3.34 -8.16
CA THR A 13 4.18 -3.09 -6.93
C THR A 13 4.24 -4.29 -5.99
N ASN A 14 3.94 -4.07 -4.71
CA ASN A 14 3.72 -5.14 -3.73
C ASN A 14 2.52 -6.07 -4.06
N LEU A 15 1.70 -5.73 -5.05
CA LEU A 15 0.63 -6.59 -5.58
C LEU A 15 1.13 -7.55 -6.67
N GLY A 16 2.43 -7.51 -6.99
CA GLY A 16 3.04 -8.32 -8.05
C GLY A 16 2.78 -7.79 -9.47
N THR A 17 2.28 -6.55 -9.59
CA THR A 17 2.04 -5.94 -10.90
C THR A 17 3.27 -5.19 -11.38
N ARG A 18 3.57 -5.29 -12.67
CA ARG A 18 4.69 -4.58 -13.30
C ARG A 18 4.19 -3.60 -14.36
N VAL A 19 4.63 -2.35 -14.30
CA VAL A 19 4.23 -1.26 -15.21
C VAL A 19 5.47 -0.50 -15.65
N ALA A 20 5.56 -0.15 -16.92
CA ALA A 20 6.51 0.86 -17.39
C ALA A 20 5.77 2.20 -17.53
N ILE A 21 6.28 3.25 -16.87
CA ILE A 21 5.72 4.60 -17.00
C ILE A 21 6.84 5.60 -17.24
N PHE A 22 6.53 6.68 -17.94
CA PHE A 22 7.44 7.81 -18.02
C PHE A 22 7.21 8.80 -16.87
N PHE A 23 8.28 9.48 -16.47
CA PHE A 23 8.24 10.62 -15.57
C PHE A 23 8.91 11.83 -16.24
N HIS A 24 8.43 13.03 -15.89
CA HIS A 24 8.99 14.26 -16.41
C HIS A 24 9.86 14.91 -15.33
N TYR A 25 11.06 15.35 -15.71
CA TYR A 25 11.88 16.11 -14.77
C TYR A 25 11.22 17.45 -14.46
N GLY A 26 11.05 17.75 -13.17
CA GLY A 26 10.32 18.92 -12.67
C GLY A 26 8.85 18.69 -12.40
N GLU A 27 8.31 17.49 -12.69
CA GLU A 27 6.93 17.14 -12.32
C GLU A 27 6.76 17.05 -10.80
N PRO A 28 5.68 17.62 -10.22
CA PRO A 28 5.33 17.41 -8.83
C PRO A 28 5.06 15.93 -8.53
N ILE A 29 5.61 15.46 -7.40
CA ILE A 29 5.40 14.07 -6.94
C ILE A 29 3.91 13.69 -6.78
N PRO A 30 3.00 14.57 -6.29
CA PRO A 30 1.57 14.28 -6.25
C PRO A 30 0.98 13.96 -7.63
N ASP A 31 1.32 14.75 -8.64
CA ASP A 31 0.83 14.58 -10.01
C ASP A 31 1.32 13.26 -10.62
N PHE A 32 2.59 12.92 -10.37
CA PHE A 32 3.16 11.63 -10.78
C PHE A 32 2.43 10.46 -10.11
N LYS A 33 2.14 10.56 -8.81
CA LYS A 33 1.40 9.54 -8.06
C LYS A 33 -0.01 9.35 -8.60
N GLU A 34 -0.72 10.45 -8.84
CA GLU A 34 -2.08 10.40 -9.41
C GLU A 34 -2.09 9.72 -10.78
N ARG A 35 -1.17 10.13 -11.67
CA ARG A 35 -1.03 9.51 -13.00
C ARG A 35 -0.71 8.02 -12.90
N LEU A 36 0.19 7.63 -11.99
CA LEU A 36 0.55 6.24 -11.78
C LEU A 36 -0.63 5.42 -11.26
N CYS A 37 -1.41 5.94 -10.30
CA CYS A 37 -2.63 5.30 -9.81
C CYS A 37 -3.66 5.11 -10.92
N MET A 38 -3.92 6.17 -11.71
CA MET A 38 -4.87 6.12 -12.82
C MET A 38 -4.47 5.08 -13.87
N LYS A 39 -3.19 5.08 -14.30
CA LYS A 39 -2.71 4.08 -15.27
C LYS A 39 -2.71 2.67 -14.70
N HIS A 40 -2.33 2.49 -13.44
CA HIS A 40 -2.37 1.18 -12.79
C HIS A 40 -3.80 0.61 -12.78
N GLN A 41 -4.79 1.42 -12.42
CA GLN A 41 -6.19 1.01 -12.41
C GLN A 41 -6.72 0.65 -13.81
N GLN A 42 -6.28 1.37 -14.85
CA GLN A 42 -6.64 1.06 -16.23
C GLN A 42 -6.05 -0.28 -16.71
N ILE A 43 -4.79 -0.56 -16.34
CA ILE A 43 -4.09 -1.79 -16.75
C ILE A 43 -4.52 -2.99 -15.89
N PHE A 44 -4.77 -2.76 -14.60
CA PHE A 44 -5.10 -3.79 -13.63
C PHE A 44 -6.40 -3.50 -12.86
N PRO A 45 -7.55 -3.46 -13.56
CA PRO A 45 -8.84 -3.13 -12.95
C PRO A 45 -9.24 -4.12 -11.85
N GLN A 46 -8.66 -5.33 -11.82
CA GLN A 46 -8.93 -6.33 -10.78
C GLN A 46 -8.57 -5.88 -9.37
N PHE A 47 -7.62 -4.95 -9.20
CA PHE A 47 -7.24 -4.44 -7.88
C PHE A 47 -8.09 -3.25 -7.43
N GLY A 48 -8.86 -2.64 -8.33
CA GLY A 48 -9.68 -1.47 -8.07
C GLY A 48 -8.84 -0.21 -7.89
N GLU A 49 -9.39 0.76 -7.14
CA GLU A 49 -8.67 1.97 -6.78
C GLU A 49 -7.51 1.63 -5.85
N ILE A 50 -6.37 2.26 -6.14
CA ILE A 50 -5.12 2.07 -5.42
C ILE A 50 -4.56 3.39 -4.94
N SER A 51 -3.83 3.33 -3.82
CA SER A 51 -3.08 4.47 -3.27
C SER A 51 -1.63 4.08 -3.07
N ILE A 52 -0.72 4.94 -3.54
CA ILE A 52 0.73 4.77 -3.38
C ILE A 52 1.14 5.21 -1.97
N CYS A 53 1.75 4.30 -1.22
CA CYS A 53 2.20 4.54 0.14
C CYS A 53 3.68 4.90 0.25
N GLY A 54 4.48 4.54 -0.76
CA GLY A 54 5.89 4.89 -0.76
C GLY A 54 6.65 4.25 -1.91
N PHE A 55 7.78 4.85 -2.22
CA PHE A 55 8.71 4.39 -3.24
C PHE A 55 9.89 3.68 -2.59
N LYS A 56 10.32 2.58 -3.21
CA LYS A 56 11.41 1.74 -2.72
C LYS A 56 12.37 1.41 -3.86
N ILE A 57 13.64 1.34 -3.52
CA ILE A 57 14.68 0.87 -4.43
C ILE A 57 15.28 -0.42 -3.89
N LYS A 58 15.65 -1.33 -4.79
CA LYS A 58 16.35 -2.55 -4.43
C LYS A 58 17.85 -2.36 -4.62
N ARG A 59 18.62 -2.48 -3.55
CA ARG A 59 20.08 -2.45 -3.58
C ARG A 59 20.62 -3.61 -2.74
N ASP A 60 21.52 -4.40 -3.33
CA ASP A 60 22.15 -5.55 -2.68
C ASP A 60 21.13 -6.51 -2.02
N GLY A 61 20.01 -6.75 -2.71
CA GLY A 61 18.93 -7.62 -2.24
C GLY A 61 18.00 -7.00 -1.18
N ARG A 62 18.26 -5.78 -0.71
CA ARG A 62 17.49 -5.08 0.32
C ARG A 62 16.66 -3.94 -0.27
N PHE A 63 15.51 -3.67 0.32
CA PHE A 63 14.67 -2.54 -0.05
C PHE A 63 14.93 -1.34 0.85
N TYR A 64 15.14 -0.18 0.23
CA TYR A 64 15.29 1.11 0.91
C TYR A 64 14.11 1.99 0.54
N LEU A 65 13.47 2.61 1.54
CA LEU A 65 12.41 3.58 1.34
C LEU A 65 13.01 4.91 0.87
N VAL A 66 12.42 5.49 -0.16
CA VAL A 66 12.78 6.81 -0.67
C VAL A 66 11.70 7.79 -0.21
N PRO A 67 12.06 8.85 0.54
CA PRO A 67 11.13 9.93 0.87
C PRO A 67 10.56 10.56 -0.40
N ASP A 68 9.28 10.95 -0.36
CA ASP A 68 8.57 11.49 -1.52
C ASP A 68 9.30 12.70 -2.13
N ASP A 69 9.75 13.63 -1.28
CA ASP A 69 10.43 14.87 -1.71
C ASP A 69 11.74 14.61 -2.44
N ASN A 70 12.42 13.52 -2.10
CA ASN A 70 13.73 13.18 -2.64
C ASN A 70 13.64 12.20 -3.81
N PHE A 71 12.45 11.70 -4.14
CA PHE A 71 12.27 10.64 -5.14
C PHE A 71 12.78 11.06 -6.53
N LEU A 72 12.39 12.24 -6.99
CA LEU A 72 12.73 12.71 -8.33
C LEU A 72 14.21 13.09 -8.46
N ASP A 73 14.81 13.62 -7.39
CA ASP A 73 16.24 13.94 -7.39
C ASP A 73 17.09 12.68 -7.26
N PHE A 74 16.62 11.69 -6.51
CA PHE A 74 17.20 10.35 -6.52
C PHE A 74 17.12 9.74 -7.93
N ALA A 75 16.04 9.94 -8.67
CA ALA A 75 15.91 9.56 -10.08
C ALA A 75 16.99 10.16 -10.97
N LYS A 76 17.12 11.48 -10.91
CA LYS A 76 18.14 12.23 -11.68
C LYS A 76 19.55 11.74 -11.36
N ALA A 77 19.86 11.55 -10.08
CA ALA A 77 21.19 11.14 -9.64
C ALA A 77 21.54 9.71 -10.07
N SER A 78 20.54 8.82 -10.12
CA SER A 78 20.73 7.41 -10.49
C SER A 78 20.64 7.14 -12.00
N GLU A 79 20.27 8.15 -12.81
CA GLU A 79 20.24 8.12 -14.27
C GLU A 79 21.57 7.64 -14.90
N HIS A 80 22.69 8.01 -14.29
CA HIS A 80 24.02 7.67 -14.80
C HIS A 80 24.51 6.28 -14.36
N ILE A 81 23.84 5.68 -13.36
CA ILE A 81 24.31 4.47 -12.68
C ILE A 81 23.62 3.24 -13.27
N HIS A 82 22.35 3.34 -13.63
CA HIS A 82 21.57 2.21 -14.14
C HIS A 82 20.81 2.59 -15.42
N LYS A 83 21.13 1.89 -16.51
CA LYS A 83 20.42 2.01 -17.81
C LYS A 83 18.92 1.73 -17.69
N ASP A 84 18.56 0.80 -16.79
CA ASP A 84 17.18 0.39 -16.55
C ASP A 84 16.80 0.69 -15.11
N TRP A 85 15.93 1.66 -14.94
CA TRP A 85 15.56 2.18 -13.63
C TRP A 85 14.40 1.36 -13.05
N PHE A 86 14.71 0.44 -12.12
CA PHE A 86 13.74 -0.42 -11.47
C PHE A 86 13.30 0.15 -10.12
N LEU A 87 12.00 0.44 -10.01
CA LEU A 87 11.39 0.97 -8.80
C LEU A 87 10.39 -0.02 -8.22
N HIS A 88 10.42 -0.16 -6.90
CA HIS A 88 9.37 -0.86 -6.19
C HIS A 88 8.41 0.12 -5.55
N VAL A 89 7.12 -0.13 -5.67
CA VAL A 89 6.09 0.77 -5.15
C VAL A 89 5.19 0.02 -4.18
N ASP A 90 5.10 0.53 -2.96
CA ASP A 90 4.12 0.03 -2.02
C ASP A 90 2.76 0.63 -2.33
N VAL A 91 1.79 -0.24 -2.53
CA VAL A 91 0.43 0.12 -2.89
C VAL A 91 -0.56 -0.47 -1.89
N LEU A 92 -1.59 0.30 -1.56
CA LEU A 92 -2.78 -0.17 -0.87
C LEU A 92 -3.95 -0.18 -1.82
N SER A 93 -4.54 -1.36 -2.05
CA SER A 93 -5.82 -1.48 -2.73
C SER A 93 -6.97 -1.46 -1.74
N ASP A 94 -8.09 -0.86 -2.15
CA ASP A 94 -9.29 -0.80 -1.32
C ASP A 94 -9.93 -2.18 -1.10
N LYS A 95 -9.73 -3.12 -2.04
CA LYS A 95 -10.09 -4.53 -1.84
C LYS A 95 -9.37 -5.13 -0.62
N MET A 96 -8.06 -4.89 -0.48
CA MET A 96 -7.30 -5.39 0.68
C MET A 96 -7.72 -4.74 2.00
N LYS A 97 -8.15 -3.46 2.00
CA LYS A 97 -8.69 -2.82 3.21
C LYS A 97 -9.94 -3.55 3.72
N LYS A 98 -10.85 -3.96 2.83
CA LYS A 98 -12.07 -4.70 3.19
C LYS A 98 -11.74 -6.09 3.74
N GLU A 99 -10.85 -6.83 3.08
CA GLU A 99 -10.44 -8.16 3.54
C GLU A 99 -9.70 -8.15 4.89
N ARG A 100 -8.80 -7.18 5.11
CA ARG A 100 -8.11 -7.04 6.40
C ARG A 100 -9.09 -6.76 7.53
N LYS A 101 -10.06 -5.86 7.32
CA LYS A 101 -11.14 -5.58 8.29
C LYS A 101 -12.00 -6.82 8.57
N GLN A 102 -12.32 -7.61 7.54
CA GLN A 102 -13.12 -8.82 7.71
C GLN A 102 -12.36 -9.93 8.47
N LYS A 103 -11.07 -10.13 8.17
CA LYS A 103 -10.20 -11.07 8.90
C LYS A 103 -10.01 -10.65 10.36
N GLN A 104 -9.84 -9.35 10.63
CA GLN A 104 -9.77 -8.82 12.00
C GLN A 104 -11.08 -9.05 12.76
N ARG A 105 -12.24 -8.72 12.17
CA ARG A 105 -13.55 -9.01 12.77
C ARG A 105 -13.74 -10.50 13.04
N HIS A 106 -13.33 -11.37 12.13
CA HIS A 106 -13.44 -12.82 12.33
C HIS A 106 -12.52 -13.32 13.45
N LYS A 107 -11.26 -12.85 13.50
CA LYS A 107 -10.31 -13.20 14.56
C LYS A 107 -10.79 -12.71 15.92
N GLN A 108 -11.35 -11.50 15.98
CA GLN A 108 -11.90 -10.91 17.20
C GLN A 108 -13.17 -11.64 17.65
N ASN A 109 -14.10 -11.95 16.75
CA ASN A 109 -15.28 -12.78 17.04
C ASN A 109 -14.91 -14.19 17.51
N LYS A 110 -13.85 -14.78 16.96
CA LYS A 110 -13.33 -16.09 17.41
C LYS A 110 -12.72 -15.99 18.81
N LEU A 111 -12.01 -14.89 19.11
CA LEU A 111 -11.46 -14.63 20.45
C LEU A 111 -12.56 -14.45 21.49
N PHE A 112 -13.59 -13.66 21.19
CA PHE A 112 -14.75 -13.45 22.06
C PHE A 112 -15.52 -14.75 22.35
N LYS A 113 -15.76 -15.58 21.32
CA LYS A 113 -16.43 -16.88 21.51
C LYS A 113 -15.62 -17.83 22.39
N ASN A 114 -14.30 -17.85 22.22
CA ASN A 114 -13.43 -18.75 22.96
C ASN A 114 -13.30 -18.36 24.45
N GLN A 115 -13.37 -17.07 24.76
CA GLN A 115 -13.39 -16.56 26.14
C GLN A 115 -14.73 -16.84 26.84
N ASN A 116 -15.84 -16.83 26.09
CA ASN A 116 -17.16 -17.08 26.65
C ASN A 116 -17.47 -18.58 26.82
N SER A 117 -16.81 -19.48 26.08
CA SER A 117 -16.94 -20.93 26.25
C SER A 117 -16.11 -21.51 27.41
N SER A 118 -15.23 -20.71 28.03
CA SER A 118 -14.42 -21.11 29.18
C SER A 118 -14.93 -20.57 30.51
N LEU A 119 -16.02 -19.81 30.51
CA LEU A 119 -16.67 -19.35 31.74
C LEU A 119 -17.62 -20.46 32.21
N PRO A 120 -17.49 -20.97 33.45
CA PRO A 120 -18.47 -21.89 34.00
C PRO A 120 -19.84 -21.22 33.99
N ASP A 121 -20.90 -21.98 33.68
CA ASP A 121 -22.29 -21.52 33.49
C ASP A 121 -22.85 -20.67 34.66
N THR A 122 -22.15 -20.65 35.79
CA THR A 122 -22.45 -19.84 36.98
C THR A 122 -22.13 -18.34 36.80
N VAL A 123 -21.14 -17.95 35.97
CA VAL A 123 -20.72 -16.54 35.83
C VAL A 123 -21.56 -15.79 34.78
N PHE A 124 -22.10 -16.50 33.79
CA PHE A 124 -22.98 -15.92 32.77
C PHE A 124 -24.27 -15.34 33.35
N PHE A 125 -24.78 -15.93 34.45
CA PHE A 125 -25.99 -15.47 35.13
C PHE A 125 -25.79 -14.16 35.91
N VAL A 126 -24.59 -13.93 36.46
CA VAL A 126 -24.31 -12.71 37.26
C VAL A 126 -24.18 -11.47 36.37
N ILE A 127 -23.56 -11.60 35.20
CA ILE A 127 -23.35 -10.46 34.28
C ILE A 127 -24.65 -10.02 33.60
N MET A 128 -25.58 -10.94 33.33
CA MET A 128 -26.88 -10.64 32.72
C MET A 128 -27.86 -9.96 33.68
N PHE A 129 -27.77 -10.20 35.00
CA PHE A 129 -28.70 -9.61 35.97
C PHE A 129 -28.23 -8.27 36.57
N SER A 130 -26.93 -7.94 36.53
CA SER A 130 -26.44 -6.65 37.05
C SER A 130 -26.66 -5.44 36.14
N ARG A 131 -27.29 -5.61 34.96
CA ARG A 131 -27.60 -4.50 34.03
C ARG A 131 -29.06 -4.03 34.04
N THR A 132 -29.88 -4.53 34.96
CA THR A 132 -31.29 -4.09 35.07
C THR A 132 -31.59 -3.27 36.32
N PHE A 133 -30.59 -2.99 37.17
CA PHE A 133 -30.72 -2.09 38.32
C PHE A 133 -29.42 -1.31 38.54
N LEU A 134 -29.23 -0.21 37.80
CA LEU A 134 -28.86 1.10 38.34
C LEU A 134 -29.00 2.17 37.23
#